data_AF-A0A8T3V2Q0-F1
#
_entry.id   AF-A0A8T3V2Q0-F1
#
_cell.length_a   1.000
_cell.length_b   1.000
_cell.length_c   1.000
_cell.angle_alpha   90.00
_cell.angle_beta   90.00
_cell.angle_gamma   90.00
#
_symmetry.space_group_name_H-M   'P 1'
#
loop_
_entity.id
_entity.type
_entity.pdbx_description
1 polymer ?
#
loop_
_entity_poly.entity_id
_entity_poly.type
_entity_poly.pdbx_seq_one_letter_code
_entity_poly.pdbx_strand_id
1 'polypeptide(L)'
;GDKISFEFDNHTVKKEIRGIGYSPEYVYETSPASLTPDFSQMGFAYLSANAYPEDLEYDRLLVKYDSSDDDFIEKLDDSSDYLSFTKKEDQLSVSKFSDEMVQHKMIGDVFPVVFILVTFLTLLTTMNRIITHQRSQIGVLKAVGFKDRIIILHYLSYSFFPVLAGSILGLVTGPMIIPQMFYPSMQTNYSMPSWNPGFDMSFVYIAAMMVILSLFVTYLSCRRISKENPANTMRPKAPNMSSKGLLEKSKLWNRLSFNFRWNWRDARVNKFRAFMTIVGVMGCVALLIAAFGMNDSMKELKSWEYDDISHYESKLQISNNANPMELYYALNESNGSFIMQQSIEIKTNDSEDTVALLVSNNTDLISYTGSDRNSIDIDEGDVSISKKLSKKFNLSIGDSIRWHIVGSDDWVSSKIDQIHAEPISQGLIMSPDTLENQGLNFTPTSILTDQKYGENIDSIKSVTTLDDLKESWDQMTNAVMMMVYVITIVAVVLAFLVLYNLGILSFTEMEREIATLKVLGFKTNFLRKILLTQNIIFTSIGFILGIPLGFYFMTLMMNAAGDSLYYIPALTWGNILLSALITFSLSIGVNTLFSDKINDLDMVEALKDVD
;
A
#
# COMPACT_ATOMS: atom_id res chain seq x y z
N GLY A 1 -0.50 -4.07 -44.53
CA GLY A 1 -0.71 -3.14 -45.64
C GLY A 1 0.41 -2.14 -45.68
N ASP A 2 0.65 -1.45 -44.57
CA ASP A 2 1.77 -0.52 -44.46
C ASP A 2 3.11 -1.26 -44.50
N LYS A 3 4.13 -0.61 -45.06
CA LYS A 3 5.50 -1.11 -45.10
C LYS A 3 6.28 -0.44 -43.99
N ILE A 4 6.95 -1.26 -43.18
CA ILE A 4 7.88 -0.79 -42.16
C ILE A 4 9.30 -1.16 -42.56
N SER A 5 10.25 -0.27 -42.26
CA SER A 5 11.67 -0.53 -42.39
C SER A 5 12.32 -0.33 -41.04
N PHE A 6 13.12 -1.29 -40.61
CA PHE A 6 13.92 -1.20 -39.39
C PHE A 6 15.36 -1.60 -39.69
N GLU A 7 16.29 -1.10 -38.90
CA GLU A 7 17.70 -1.46 -38.98
C GLU A 7 18.07 -2.32 -37.77
N PHE A 8 18.78 -3.41 -38.03
CA PHE A 8 19.27 -4.33 -37.02
C PHE A 8 20.65 -4.83 -37.46
N ASP A 9 21.68 -4.69 -36.63
CA ASP A 9 23.07 -5.04 -36.95
C ASP A 9 23.56 -4.54 -38.32
N ASN A 10 23.30 -3.27 -38.65
CA ASN A 10 23.60 -2.65 -39.96
C ASN A 10 22.85 -3.26 -41.17
N HIS A 11 21.86 -4.11 -40.94
CA HIS A 11 20.95 -4.62 -41.97
C HIS A 11 19.62 -3.86 -41.96
N THR A 12 19.26 -3.23 -43.08
CA THR A 12 17.94 -2.63 -43.25
C THR A 12 16.93 -3.69 -43.70
N VAL A 13 16.01 -4.07 -42.82
CA VAL A 13 14.94 -5.02 -43.11
C VAL A 13 13.66 -4.27 -43.46
N LYS A 14 13.10 -4.54 -44.65
CA LYS A 14 11.84 -3.96 -45.12
C LYS A 14 10.75 -5.02 -45.19
N LYS A 15 9.66 -4.85 -44.44
CA LYS A 15 8.56 -5.81 -44.39
C LYS A 15 7.20 -5.13 -44.43
N GLU A 16 6.19 -5.88 -44.85
CA GLU A 16 4.80 -5.43 -44.82
C GLU A 16 4.14 -5.89 -43.52
N ILE A 17 3.47 -4.97 -42.83
CA ILE A 17 2.71 -5.29 -41.62
C ILE A 17 1.50 -6.15 -42.01
N ARG A 18 1.46 -7.40 -41.54
CA ARG A 18 0.36 -8.35 -41.82
C ARG A 18 -0.78 -8.27 -40.81
N GLY A 19 -0.50 -7.78 -39.61
CA GLY A 19 -1.47 -7.64 -38.52
C GLY A 19 -0.85 -6.96 -37.32
N ILE A 20 -1.68 -6.67 -36.33
CA ILE A 20 -1.28 -6.11 -35.03
C ILE A 20 -1.69 -7.13 -33.97
N GLY A 21 -0.88 -7.32 -32.93
CA GLY A 21 -1.14 -8.28 -31.88
C GLY A 21 -0.46 -7.92 -30.57
N TYR A 22 -0.81 -8.63 -29.51
CA TYR A 22 -0.19 -8.51 -28.19
C TYR A 22 0.88 -9.59 -28.01
N SER A 23 1.93 -9.28 -27.26
CA SER A 23 2.92 -10.26 -26.83
C SER A 23 2.79 -10.51 -25.32
N PRO A 24 2.73 -11.78 -24.89
CA PRO A 24 2.76 -12.10 -23.47
C PRO A 24 4.13 -11.85 -22.82
N GLU A 25 5.19 -11.61 -23.60
CA GLU A 25 6.54 -11.30 -23.10
C GLU A 25 6.74 -9.81 -22.81
N TYR A 26 5.87 -8.96 -23.37
CA TYR A 26 5.94 -7.49 -23.33
C TYR A 26 4.65 -6.90 -22.74
N VAL A 27 4.20 -7.44 -21.60
CA VAL A 27 3.04 -6.94 -20.85
C VAL A 27 3.35 -5.57 -20.24
N TYR A 28 4.54 -5.41 -19.71
CA TYR A 28 5.16 -4.16 -19.30
C TYR A 28 6.40 -3.93 -20.16
N GLU A 29 6.43 -2.84 -20.91
CA GLU A 29 7.57 -2.48 -21.77
C GLU A 29 7.78 -0.97 -21.70
N THR A 30 8.97 -0.55 -21.31
CA THR A 30 9.31 0.87 -21.16
C THR A 30 10.52 1.20 -22.01
N SER A 31 10.60 2.41 -22.52
CA SER A 31 11.84 2.86 -23.14
C SER A 31 12.88 3.18 -22.08
N PRO A 32 14.18 3.13 -22.40
CA PRO A 32 15.21 3.63 -21.48
C PRO A 32 15.03 5.12 -21.14
N ALA A 33 14.20 5.82 -21.91
CA ALA A 33 13.86 7.24 -21.81
C ALA A 33 12.58 7.53 -21.02
N SER A 34 11.79 6.52 -20.61
CA SER A 34 10.51 6.70 -19.92
C SER A 34 10.25 5.56 -18.93
N LEU A 35 9.67 5.85 -17.78
CA LEU A 35 9.19 4.84 -16.82
C LEU A 35 7.80 4.31 -17.18
N THR A 36 7.14 4.89 -18.18
CA THR A 36 5.84 4.48 -18.69
C THR A 36 5.96 3.97 -20.12
N PRO A 37 5.18 2.94 -20.50
CA PRO A 37 5.15 2.47 -21.88
C PRO A 37 4.73 3.58 -22.85
N ASP A 38 5.59 3.87 -23.83
CA ASP A 38 5.24 4.70 -24.97
C ASP A 38 5.23 3.86 -26.25
N PHE A 39 4.05 3.36 -26.60
CA PHE A 39 3.85 2.54 -27.80
C PHE A 39 3.99 3.33 -29.12
N SER A 40 4.17 4.65 -29.06
CA SER A 40 4.50 5.46 -30.24
C SER A 40 5.99 5.41 -30.57
N GLN A 41 6.85 5.14 -29.58
CA GLN A 41 8.30 5.07 -29.74
C GLN A 41 8.86 3.66 -29.69
N MET A 42 8.22 2.75 -28.95
CA MET A 42 8.66 1.37 -28.81
C MET A 42 7.56 0.35 -29.08
N GLY A 43 7.97 -0.81 -29.57
CA GLY A 43 7.11 -1.95 -29.81
C GLY A 43 7.92 -3.15 -30.24
N PHE A 44 7.24 -4.28 -30.39
CA PHE A 44 7.82 -5.53 -30.87
C PHE A 44 7.16 -5.93 -32.19
N ALA A 45 7.88 -6.71 -32.99
CA ALA A 45 7.37 -7.29 -34.22
C ALA A 45 7.68 -8.80 -34.25
N TYR A 46 6.69 -9.60 -34.64
CA TYR A 46 6.90 -11.01 -34.92
C TYR A 46 7.13 -11.21 -36.41
N LEU A 47 8.23 -11.89 -36.74
CA LEU A 47 8.52 -12.37 -38.09
C LEU A 47 8.41 -13.89 -38.10
N SER A 48 7.84 -14.45 -39.16
CA SER A 48 7.98 -15.90 -39.37
C SER A 48 9.44 -16.21 -39.66
N ALA A 49 9.90 -17.42 -39.30
CA ALA A 49 11.26 -17.86 -39.59
C ALA A 49 11.63 -17.68 -41.08
N ASN A 50 10.70 -18.01 -41.99
CA ASN A 50 10.88 -17.83 -43.43
C ASN A 50 10.99 -16.36 -43.90
N ALA A 51 10.56 -15.41 -43.07
CA ALA A 51 10.67 -13.99 -43.34
C ALA A 51 11.84 -13.33 -42.61
N TYR A 52 12.48 -14.04 -41.69
CA TYR A 52 13.68 -13.57 -41.00
C TYR A 52 14.86 -13.55 -42.00
N PRO A 53 15.72 -12.52 -41.99
CA PRO A 53 16.89 -12.48 -42.87
C PRO A 53 17.82 -13.66 -42.60
N GLU A 54 18.24 -14.38 -43.65
CA GLU A 54 19.12 -15.56 -43.51
C GLU A 54 20.51 -15.22 -42.95
N ASP A 55 20.92 -13.95 -43.06
CA ASP A 55 22.23 -13.45 -42.63
C ASP A 55 22.26 -13.07 -41.14
N LEU A 56 21.12 -13.10 -40.45
CA LEU A 56 21.03 -12.78 -39.03
C LEU A 56 20.91 -14.05 -38.20
N GLU A 57 21.65 -14.11 -37.11
CA GLU A 57 21.57 -15.20 -36.14
C GLU A 57 20.47 -14.93 -35.10
N TYR A 58 19.88 -16.00 -34.58
CA TYR A 58 18.98 -15.89 -33.43
C TYR A 58 19.82 -15.71 -32.16
N ASP A 59 19.55 -14.66 -31.41
CA ASP A 59 20.24 -14.30 -30.16
C ASP A 59 19.52 -14.84 -28.91
N ARG A 60 18.23 -15.16 -29.02
CA ARG A 60 17.42 -15.69 -27.93
C ARG A 60 16.62 -16.91 -28.34
N LEU A 61 16.67 -17.95 -27.51
CA LEU A 61 15.84 -19.14 -27.62
C LEU A 61 14.79 -19.17 -26.50
N LEU A 62 13.52 -19.24 -26.87
CA LEU A 62 12.42 -19.42 -25.92
C LEU A 62 12.08 -20.90 -25.82
N VAL A 63 12.37 -21.51 -24.67
CA VAL A 63 12.15 -22.94 -24.46
C VAL A 63 11.02 -23.16 -23.47
N LYS A 64 10.11 -24.06 -23.81
CA LYS A 64 9.14 -24.62 -22.87
C LYS A 64 9.56 -26.06 -22.55
N TYR A 65 9.72 -26.34 -21.27
CA TYR A 65 10.12 -27.65 -20.75
C TYR A 65 9.17 -28.08 -19.62
N ASP A 66 9.14 -29.39 -19.32
CA ASP A 66 8.25 -29.99 -18.33
C ASP A 66 8.97 -30.40 -17.02
N SER A 67 10.31 -30.30 -16.97
CA SER A 67 11.12 -30.56 -15.77
C SER A 67 11.22 -29.35 -14.84
N SER A 68 11.83 -29.50 -13.65
CA SER A 68 12.26 -28.35 -12.85
C SER A 68 13.30 -27.52 -13.61
N ASP A 69 13.40 -26.24 -13.26
CA ASP A 69 14.40 -25.33 -13.83
C ASP A 69 15.82 -25.88 -13.63
N ASP A 70 16.14 -26.33 -12.41
CA ASP A 70 17.48 -26.83 -12.08
C ASP A 70 17.86 -28.07 -12.92
N ASP A 71 16.92 -29.01 -13.10
CA ASP A 71 17.13 -30.20 -13.93
C ASP A 71 17.28 -29.85 -15.42
N PHE A 72 16.65 -28.75 -15.87
CA PHE A 72 16.76 -28.28 -17.24
C PHE A 72 18.08 -27.56 -17.45
N ILE A 73 18.47 -26.67 -16.53
CA ILE A 73 19.74 -25.95 -16.52
C ILE A 73 20.90 -26.93 -16.51
N GLU A 74 20.89 -27.95 -15.63
CA GLU A 74 21.96 -28.96 -15.56
C GLU A 74 22.15 -29.70 -16.90
N LYS A 75 21.05 -30.04 -17.58
CA LYS A 75 21.12 -30.65 -18.92
C LYS A 75 21.55 -29.67 -20.00
N LEU A 76 21.18 -28.40 -19.87
CA LEU A 76 21.55 -27.35 -20.80
C LEU A 76 23.05 -27.09 -20.72
N ASP A 77 23.58 -26.94 -19.49
CA ASP A 77 25.01 -26.81 -19.17
C ASP A 77 25.84 -27.95 -19.77
N ASP A 78 25.33 -29.18 -19.72
CA ASP A 78 26.00 -30.35 -20.30
C ASP A 78 25.96 -30.43 -21.83
N SER A 79 25.02 -29.72 -22.49
CA SER A 79 24.69 -29.95 -23.90
C SER A 79 24.94 -28.77 -24.84
N SER A 80 24.92 -27.53 -24.34
CA SER A 80 25.02 -26.33 -25.16
C SER A 80 25.68 -25.19 -24.38
N ASP A 81 26.53 -24.43 -25.05
CA ASP A 81 27.01 -23.15 -24.52
C ASP A 81 25.91 -22.09 -24.68
N TYR A 82 25.59 -21.37 -23.61
CA TYR A 82 24.66 -20.25 -23.60
C TYR A 82 25.16 -19.17 -22.65
N LEU A 83 24.77 -17.93 -22.94
CA LEU A 83 25.30 -16.75 -22.25
C LEU A 83 24.57 -16.43 -20.95
N SER A 84 23.24 -16.54 -20.97
CA SER A 84 22.42 -16.41 -19.77
C SER A 84 21.12 -17.19 -19.92
N PHE A 85 20.60 -17.65 -18.78
CA PHE A 85 19.32 -18.32 -18.68
C PHE A 85 18.39 -17.49 -17.80
N THR A 86 17.37 -16.90 -18.39
CA THR A 86 16.36 -16.12 -17.66
C THR A 86 15.08 -16.91 -17.50
N LYS A 87 14.66 -17.16 -16.26
CA LYS A 87 13.37 -17.79 -15.99
C LYS A 87 12.24 -16.85 -16.38
N LYS A 88 11.08 -17.41 -16.71
CA LYS A 88 9.87 -16.62 -16.97
C LYS A 88 9.54 -15.69 -15.79
N GLU A 89 9.77 -16.16 -14.56
CA GLU A 89 9.47 -15.44 -13.33
C GLU A 89 10.36 -14.21 -13.16
N ASP A 90 11.61 -14.31 -13.63
CA ASP A 90 12.65 -13.28 -13.50
C ASP A 90 12.63 -12.28 -14.66
N GLN A 91 12.00 -12.64 -15.78
CA GLN A 91 11.78 -11.73 -16.92
C GLN A 91 11.10 -10.44 -16.44
N LEU A 92 11.76 -9.29 -16.62
CA LEU A 92 11.35 -7.99 -16.09
C LEU A 92 9.87 -7.66 -16.30
N SER A 93 9.35 -7.92 -17.51
CA SER A 93 7.95 -7.67 -17.86
C SER A 93 6.96 -8.48 -17.01
N VAL A 94 7.32 -9.73 -16.71
CA VAL A 94 6.49 -10.66 -15.92
C VAL A 94 6.66 -10.40 -14.43
N SER A 95 7.88 -10.20 -13.95
CA SER A 95 8.17 -9.93 -12.53
C SER A 95 7.50 -8.64 -12.08
N LYS A 96 7.60 -7.55 -12.85
CA LYS A 96 6.92 -6.27 -12.54
C LYS A 96 5.42 -6.41 -12.43
N PHE A 97 4.79 -7.10 -13.38
CA PHE A 97 3.35 -7.33 -13.34
C PHE A 97 2.94 -8.26 -12.19
N SER A 98 3.76 -9.28 -11.87
CA SER A 98 3.55 -10.18 -10.74
C SER A 98 3.67 -9.46 -9.40
N ASP A 99 4.69 -8.62 -9.23
CA ASP A 99 4.90 -7.79 -8.03
C ASP A 99 3.72 -6.84 -7.81
N GLU A 100 3.24 -6.18 -8.86
CA GLU A 100 2.03 -5.35 -8.79
C GLU A 100 0.82 -6.18 -8.34
N MET A 101 0.63 -7.38 -8.90
CA MET A 101 -0.47 -8.27 -8.52
C MET A 101 -0.38 -8.72 -7.05
N VAL A 102 0.82 -9.06 -6.57
CA VAL A 102 1.08 -9.43 -5.17
C VAL A 102 0.80 -8.24 -4.25
N GLN A 103 1.24 -7.05 -4.61
CA GLN A 103 0.99 -5.82 -3.86
C GLN A 103 -0.52 -5.57 -3.73
N HIS A 104 -1.29 -5.58 -4.82
CA HIS A 104 -2.74 -5.37 -4.77
C HIS A 104 -3.46 -6.47 -3.99
N LYS A 105 -3.00 -7.71 -4.08
CA LYS A 105 -3.54 -8.83 -3.28
C LYS A 105 -3.31 -8.63 -1.79
N MET A 106 -2.09 -8.27 -1.38
CA MET A 106 -1.77 -7.99 0.02
C MET A 106 -2.66 -6.90 0.60
N ILE A 107 -2.97 -5.90 -0.22
CA ILE A 107 -3.86 -4.80 0.17
C ILE A 107 -5.31 -5.27 0.31
N GLY A 108 -5.76 -6.12 -0.62
CA GLY A 108 -7.04 -6.83 -0.55
C GLY A 108 -7.16 -7.73 0.69
N ASP A 109 -6.06 -8.28 1.21
CA ASP A 109 -6.05 -9.16 2.37
C ASP A 109 -6.00 -8.39 3.72
N VAL A 110 -5.20 -7.32 3.80
CA VAL A 110 -4.97 -6.57 5.05
C VAL A 110 -6.18 -5.72 5.44
N PHE A 111 -6.81 -5.01 4.50
CA PHE A 111 -7.88 -4.08 4.84
C PHE A 111 -9.15 -4.72 5.40
N PRO A 112 -9.67 -5.83 4.85
CA PRO A 112 -10.84 -6.49 5.39
C PRO A 112 -10.69 -6.90 6.86
N VAL A 113 -9.48 -7.16 7.36
CA VAL A 113 -9.25 -7.50 8.78
C VAL A 113 -9.76 -6.37 9.69
N VAL A 114 -9.50 -5.11 9.34
CA VAL A 114 -9.98 -3.95 10.10
C VAL A 114 -11.51 -3.86 10.01
N PHE A 115 -12.08 -4.06 8.82
CA PHE A 115 -13.54 -4.04 8.62
C PHE A 115 -14.26 -5.15 9.40
N ILE A 116 -13.73 -6.37 9.38
CA ILE A 116 -14.27 -7.52 10.10
C ILE A 116 -14.22 -7.26 11.60
N LEU A 117 -13.07 -6.77 12.12
CA LEU A 117 -12.92 -6.45 13.54
C LEU A 117 -13.91 -5.36 13.98
N VAL A 118 -14.01 -4.27 13.22
CA VAL A 118 -14.93 -3.17 13.53
C VAL A 118 -16.38 -3.62 13.42
N THR A 119 -16.73 -4.39 12.39
CA THR A 119 -18.09 -4.93 12.22
C THR A 119 -18.46 -5.88 13.36
N PHE A 120 -17.54 -6.75 13.77
CA PHE A 120 -17.71 -7.62 14.95
C PHE A 120 -18.03 -6.80 16.20
N LEU A 121 -17.22 -5.79 16.50
CA LEU A 121 -17.38 -4.96 17.71
C LEU A 121 -18.68 -4.15 17.68
N THR A 122 -19.01 -3.55 16.53
CA THR A 122 -20.22 -2.75 16.36
C THR A 122 -21.49 -3.60 16.40
N LEU A 123 -21.51 -4.79 15.80
CA LEU A 123 -22.62 -5.72 15.93
C LEU A 123 -22.80 -6.18 17.39
N LEU A 124 -21.71 -6.47 18.07
CA LEU A 124 -21.74 -6.91 19.46
C LEU A 124 -22.33 -5.84 20.39
N THR A 125 -21.98 -4.57 20.21
CA THR A 125 -22.56 -3.48 21.00
C THR A 125 -24.02 -3.26 20.67
N THR A 126 -24.36 -3.17 19.38
CA THR A 126 -25.73 -2.90 18.94
C THR A 126 -26.68 -4.01 19.39
N MET A 127 -26.29 -5.28 19.29
CA MET A 127 -27.10 -6.40 19.76
C MET A 127 -27.23 -6.41 21.29
N ASN A 128 -26.14 -6.21 22.03
CA ASN A 128 -26.22 -6.09 23.49
C ASN A 128 -27.17 -4.95 23.91
N ARG A 129 -27.14 -3.81 23.21
CA ARG A 129 -28.04 -2.67 23.46
C ARG A 129 -29.49 -3.05 23.21
N ILE A 130 -29.82 -3.60 22.03
CA ILE A 130 -31.20 -3.99 21.67
C ILE A 130 -31.77 -4.97 22.69
N ILE A 131 -31.01 -6.02 23.04
CA ILE A 131 -31.46 -7.05 23.98
C ILE A 131 -31.61 -6.48 25.40
N THR A 132 -30.74 -5.54 25.80
CA THR A 132 -30.86 -4.88 27.11
C THR A 132 -32.10 -3.98 27.17
N HIS A 133 -32.38 -3.23 26.11
CA HIS A 133 -33.57 -2.38 26.01
C HIS A 133 -34.87 -3.21 26.01
N GLN A 134 -34.85 -4.40 25.41
CA GLN A 134 -35.99 -5.31 25.36
C GLN A 134 -35.97 -6.38 26.47
N ARG A 135 -35.13 -6.22 27.50
CA ARG A 135 -34.91 -7.25 28.54
C ARG A 135 -36.18 -7.62 29.30
N SER A 136 -37.05 -6.64 29.60
CA SER A 136 -38.34 -6.90 30.24
C SER A 136 -39.28 -7.70 29.34
N GLN A 137 -39.35 -7.35 28.05
CA GLN A 137 -40.15 -8.07 27.05
C GLN A 137 -39.70 -9.54 26.91
N ILE A 138 -38.39 -9.79 26.91
CA ILE A 138 -37.81 -11.15 26.93
C ILE A 138 -38.26 -11.91 28.20
N GLY A 139 -38.26 -11.24 29.35
CA GLY A 139 -38.73 -11.82 30.60
C GLY A 139 -40.19 -12.24 30.55
N VAL A 140 -41.07 -11.38 30.00
CA VAL A 140 -42.49 -11.69 29.80
C VAL A 140 -42.66 -12.89 28.88
N LEU A 141 -41.96 -12.94 27.73
CA LEU A 141 -42.02 -14.08 26.81
C LEU A 141 -41.59 -15.39 27.48
N LYS A 142 -40.53 -15.38 28.29
CA LYS A 142 -40.13 -16.56 29.05
C LYS A 142 -41.17 -16.97 30.09
N ALA A 143 -41.78 -16.02 30.79
CA ALA A 143 -42.82 -16.30 31.78
C ALA A 143 -44.09 -16.90 31.15
N VAL A 144 -44.43 -16.49 29.92
CA VAL A 144 -45.52 -17.07 29.12
C VAL A 144 -45.19 -18.50 28.64
N GLY A 145 -43.92 -18.92 28.67
CA GLY A 145 -43.50 -20.28 28.32
C GLY A 145 -42.78 -20.42 26.97
N PHE A 146 -42.36 -19.31 26.34
CA PHE A 146 -41.53 -19.37 25.14
C PHE A 146 -40.16 -19.99 25.46
N LYS A 147 -39.73 -20.94 24.62
CA LYS A 147 -38.41 -21.58 24.74
C LYS A 147 -37.30 -20.60 24.38
N ASP A 148 -36.18 -20.64 25.09
CA ASP A 148 -34.99 -19.81 24.83
C ASP A 148 -34.53 -19.85 23.37
N ARG A 149 -34.65 -21.01 22.70
CA ARG A 149 -34.29 -21.16 21.28
C ARG A 149 -35.09 -20.25 20.36
N ILE A 150 -36.39 -20.06 20.63
CA ILE A 150 -37.28 -19.21 19.81
C ILE A 150 -36.88 -17.74 19.99
N ILE A 151 -36.60 -17.33 21.23
CA ILE A 151 -36.14 -15.98 21.57
C ILE A 151 -34.80 -15.71 20.88
N ILE A 152 -33.84 -16.63 20.96
CA ILE A 152 -32.54 -16.51 20.29
C ILE A 152 -32.73 -16.40 18.77
N LEU A 153 -33.56 -17.24 18.15
CA LEU A 153 -33.81 -17.20 16.70
C LEU A 153 -34.39 -15.86 16.25
N HIS A 154 -35.30 -15.27 17.03
CA HIS A 154 -35.85 -13.94 16.77
C HIS A 154 -34.74 -12.88 16.76
N TYR A 155 -33.84 -12.89 17.74
CA TYR A 155 -32.73 -11.93 17.79
C TYR A 155 -31.65 -12.19 16.73
N LEU A 156 -31.38 -13.44 16.37
CA LEU A 156 -30.51 -13.78 15.24
C LEU A 156 -31.04 -13.19 13.92
N SER A 157 -32.36 -13.10 13.76
CA SER A 157 -32.95 -12.50 12.55
C SER A 157 -32.63 -11.01 12.38
N TYR A 158 -32.46 -10.26 13.49
CA TYR A 158 -32.11 -8.83 13.46
C TYR A 158 -30.71 -8.57 12.89
N SER A 159 -29.77 -9.49 13.03
CA SER A 159 -28.44 -9.38 12.41
C SER A 159 -28.37 -10.05 11.05
N PHE A 160 -29.05 -11.19 10.89
CA PHE A 160 -29.00 -11.98 9.67
C PHE A 160 -29.45 -11.20 8.43
N PHE A 161 -30.65 -10.61 8.44
CA PHE A 161 -31.19 -9.99 7.23
C PHE A 161 -30.40 -8.75 6.78
N PRO A 162 -30.03 -7.80 7.68
CA PRO A 162 -29.22 -6.65 7.26
C PRO A 162 -27.83 -7.03 6.76
N VAL A 163 -27.16 -7.99 7.42
CA VAL A 163 -25.83 -8.44 6.98
C VAL A 163 -25.91 -9.21 5.68
N LEU A 164 -26.91 -10.08 5.50
CA LEU A 164 -27.14 -10.78 4.24
C LEU A 164 -27.39 -9.80 3.09
N ALA A 165 -28.25 -8.79 3.30
CA ALA A 165 -28.51 -7.76 2.31
C ALA A 165 -27.24 -6.97 1.97
N GLY A 166 -26.46 -6.56 2.98
CA GLY A 166 -25.18 -5.88 2.78
C GLY A 166 -24.14 -6.75 2.06
N SER A 167 -24.06 -8.04 2.38
CA SER A 167 -23.20 -9.01 1.71
C SER A 167 -23.59 -9.21 0.24
N ILE A 168 -24.88 -9.35 -0.06
CA ILE A 168 -25.37 -9.45 -1.45
C ILE A 168 -25.09 -8.16 -2.21
N LEU A 169 -25.35 -7.01 -1.60
CA LEU A 169 -25.04 -5.72 -2.22
C LEU A 169 -23.55 -5.60 -2.51
N GLY A 170 -22.67 -5.93 -1.57
CA GLY A 170 -21.23 -5.90 -1.77
C GLY A 170 -20.73 -6.87 -2.85
N LEU A 171 -21.31 -8.07 -2.93
CA LEU A 171 -21.01 -9.05 -3.98
C LEU A 171 -21.40 -8.56 -5.38
N VAL A 172 -22.45 -7.73 -5.49
CA VAL A 172 -22.91 -7.17 -6.77
C VAL A 172 -22.16 -5.89 -7.11
N THR A 173 -22.07 -4.95 -6.18
CA THR A 173 -21.50 -3.62 -6.44
C THR A 173 -19.97 -3.60 -6.46
N GLY A 174 -19.32 -4.42 -5.64
CA GLY A 174 -17.85 -4.47 -5.56
C GLY A 174 -17.20 -4.74 -6.92
N PRO A 175 -17.53 -5.86 -7.59
CA PRO A 175 -17.01 -6.18 -8.92
C PRO A 175 -17.44 -5.22 -10.04
N MET A 176 -18.54 -4.48 -9.85
CA MET A 176 -18.99 -3.46 -10.82
C MET A 176 -18.21 -2.16 -10.69
N ILE A 177 -17.88 -1.75 -9.46
CA ILE A 177 -17.31 -0.42 -9.19
C ILE A 177 -15.78 -0.49 -9.13
N ILE A 178 -15.21 -1.41 -8.34
CA ILE A 178 -13.77 -1.41 -8.03
C ILE A 178 -12.92 -1.59 -9.30
N PRO A 179 -13.16 -2.59 -10.17
CA PRO A 179 -12.34 -2.75 -11.37
C PRO A 179 -12.41 -1.56 -12.33
N GLN A 180 -13.60 -0.94 -12.49
CA GLN A 180 -13.78 0.24 -13.34
C GLN A 180 -12.99 1.46 -12.85
N MET A 181 -12.75 1.56 -11.54
CA MET A 181 -11.87 2.60 -11.02
C MET A 181 -10.44 2.33 -11.49
N PHE A 182 -9.89 1.14 -11.29
CA PHE A 182 -8.47 0.85 -11.55
C PHE A 182 -8.08 0.65 -13.02
N TYR A 183 -9.00 0.22 -13.90
CA TYR A 183 -8.66 -0.10 -15.30
C TYR A 183 -7.97 1.02 -16.08
N PRO A 184 -8.43 2.28 -16.06
CA PRO A 184 -7.77 3.33 -16.81
C PRO A 184 -6.31 3.51 -16.42
N SER A 185 -6.00 3.46 -15.11
CA SER A 185 -4.62 3.59 -14.62
C SER A 185 -3.76 2.37 -14.96
N MET A 186 -4.35 1.17 -14.95
CA MET A 186 -3.64 -0.07 -15.27
C MET A 186 -3.38 -0.22 -16.77
N GLN A 187 -4.33 0.19 -17.61
CA GLN A 187 -4.22 0.14 -19.08
C GLN A 187 -3.14 1.07 -19.63
N THR A 188 -2.80 2.14 -18.91
CA THR A 188 -1.67 3.01 -19.26
C THR A 188 -0.32 2.30 -19.09
N ASN A 189 -0.19 1.44 -18.07
CA ASN A 189 1.09 0.81 -17.71
C ASN A 189 1.25 -0.62 -18.24
N TYR A 190 0.15 -1.33 -18.51
CA TYR A 190 0.19 -2.75 -18.85
C TYR A 190 -0.65 -3.06 -20.10
N SER A 191 -0.02 -3.76 -21.05
CA SER A 191 -0.66 -4.21 -22.28
C SER A 191 -1.25 -5.62 -22.09
N MET A 192 -2.58 -5.72 -22.18
CA MET A 192 -3.29 -7.00 -22.10
C MET A 192 -4.37 -7.10 -23.18
N PRO A 193 -4.62 -8.30 -23.71
CA PRO A 193 -5.62 -8.50 -24.77
C PRO A 193 -7.06 -8.20 -24.31
N SER A 194 -7.35 -8.43 -23.02
CA SER A 194 -8.66 -8.11 -22.45
C SER A 194 -8.56 -7.83 -20.96
N TRP A 195 -9.12 -6.70 -20.53
CA TRP A 195 -9.31 -6.38 -19.12
C TRP A 195 -10.73 -6.78 -18.72
N ASN A 196 -10.84 -7.91 -18.03
CA ASN A 196 -12.11 -8.41 -17.52
C ASN A 196 -12.04 -8.55 -16.00
N PRO A 197 -13.15 -8.29 -15.28
CA PRO A 197 -13.17 -8.46 -13.84
C PRO A 197 -13.06 -9.96 -13.53
N GLY A 198 -11.96 -10.34 -12.89
CA GLY A 198 -11.80 -11.68 -12.35
C GLY A 198 -12.70 -11.87 -11.13
N PHE A 199 -13.41 -13.00 -11.07
CA PHE A 199 -14.18 -13.39 -9.90
C PHE A 199 -13.50 -14.55 -9.18
N ASP A 200 -12.85 -14.23 -8.07
CA ASP A 200 -12.32 -15.25 -7.16
C ASP A 200 -13.42 -15.69 -6.17
N MET A 201 -13.47 -16.99 -5.84
CA MET A 201 -14.48 -17.53 -4.92
C MET A 201 -14.29 -17.02 -3.47
N SER A 202 -13.10 -16.51 -3.12
CA SER A 202 -12.82 -15.83 -1.84
C SER A 202 -13.84 -14.75 -1.50
N PHE A 203 -14.33 -13.98 -2.47
CA PHE A 203 -15.36 -12.96 -2.25
C PHE A 203 -16.65 -13.56 -1.67
N VAL A 204 -17.07 -14.70 -2.21
CA VAL A 204 -18.27 -15.43 -1.75
C VAL A 204 -18.01 -16.02 -0.36
N TYR A 205 -16.82 -16.56 -0.11
CA TYR A 205 -16.46 -17.10 1.20
C TYR A 205 -16.40 -16.01 2.27
N ILE A 206 -15.86 -14.82 1.98
CA ILE A 206 -15.82 -13.68 2.91
C ILE A 206 -17.25 -13.18 3.17
N ALA A 207 -18.09 -13.06 2.14
CA ALA A 207 -19.48 -12.67 2.31
C ALA A 207 -20.27 -13.67 3.19
N ALA A 208 -20.11 -14.97 2.95
CA ALA A 208 -20.70 -16.01 3.78
C ALA A 208 -20.15 -15.99 5.21
N MET A 209 -18.84 -15.80 5.36
CA MET A 209 -18.17 -15.64 6.66
C MET A 209 -18.75 -14.45 7.44
N MET A 210 -19.02 -13.31 6.80
CA MET A 210 -19.61 -12.15 7.45
C MET A 210 -21.02 -12.44 8.00
N VAL A 211 -21.84 -13.17 7.25
CA VAL A 211 -23.16 -13.63 7.72
C VAL A 211 -23.01 -14.57 8.91
N ILE A 212 -22.13 -15.56 8.83
CA ILE A 212 -21.87 -16.51 9.93
C ILE A 212 -21.35 -15.77 11.17
N LEU A 213 -20.42 -14.84 10.99
CA LEU A 213 -19.86 -14.01 12.05
C LEU A 213 -20.95 -13.18 12.72
N SER A 214 -21.87 -12.61 11.95
CA SER A 214 -22.99 -11.83 12.49
C SER A 214 -23.92 -12.67 13.38
N LEU A 215 -24.22 -13.91 12.95
CA LEU A 215 -25.00 -14.87 13.72
C LEU A 215 -24.26 -15.28 14.99
N PHE A 216 -22.96 -15.55 14.87
CA PHE A 216 -22.11 -15.92 16.00
C PHE A 216 -22.05 -14.81 17.05
N VAL A 217 -21.78 -13.56 16.65
CA VAL A 217 -21.76 -12.38 17.52
C VAL A 217 -23.09 -12.23 18.25
N THR A 218 -24.19 -12.30 17.50
CA THR A 218 -25.54 -12.11 18.04
C THR A 218 -25.90 -13.23 19.01
N TYR A 219 -25.53 -14.47 18.69
CA TYR A 219 -25.68 -15.60 19.60
C TYR A 219 -24.92 -15.38 20.91
N LEU A 220 -23.67 -14.90 20.87
CA LEU A 220 -22.89 -14.58 22.08
C LEU A 220 -23.58 -13.53 22.95
N SER A 221 -24.18 -12.50 22.33
CA SER A 221 -25.00 -11.49 23.01
C SER A 221 -26.24 -12.09 23.68
N CYS A 222 -27.03 -12.89 22.94
CA CYS A 222 -28.27 -13.47 23.44
C CYS A 222 -28.08 -14.56 24.49
N ARG A 223 -26.99 -15.35 24.41
CA ARG A 223 -26.75 -16.49 25.29
C ARG A 223 -26.66 -16.09 26.76
N ARG A 224 -26.12 -14.89 27.05
CA ARG A 224 -26.01 -14.38 28.43
C ARG A 224 -27.39 -14.13 29.05
N ILE A 225 -28.28 -13.46 28.32
CA ILE A 225 -29.64 -13.11 28.80
C ILE A 225 -30.59 -14.31 28.78
N SER A 226 -30.40 -15.24 27.86
CA SER A 226 -31.19 -16.48 27.81
C SER A 226 -30.99 -17.35 29.06
N LYS A 227 -29.83 -17.27 29.73
CA LYS A 227 -29.58 -17.98 30.99
C LYS A 227 -30.16 -17.31 32.25
N GLU A 228 -30.66 -16.07 32.15
CA GLU A 228 -31.23 -15.38 33.30
C GLU A 228 -32.67 -15.83 33.58
N ASN A 229 -33.01 -15.96 34.86
CA ASN A 229 -34.37 -16.27 35.33
C ASN A 229 -35.36 -15.16 34.92
N PRO A 230 -36.60 -15.50 34.53
CA PRO A 230 -37.61 -14.54 34.06
C PRO A 230 -37.86 -13.37 35.03
N ALA A 231 -37.92 -13.67 36.33
CA ALA A 231 -38.12 -12.66 37.37
C ALA A 231 -36.98 -11.65 37.45
N ASN A 232 -35.74 -12.06 37.17
CA ASN A 232 -34.59 -11.16 37.17
C ASN A 232 -34.56 -10.31 35.90
N THR A 233 -35.00 -10.85 34.76
CA THR A 233 -35.08 -10.11 33.49
C THR A 233 -36.14 -9.00 33.49
N MET A 234 -37.22 -9.15 34.26
CA MET A 234 -38.25 -8.13 34.40
C MET A 234 -37.87 -6.98 35.34
N ARG A 235 -36.84 -7.15 36.19
CA ARG A 235 -36.36 -6.09 37.08
C ARG A 235 -35.35 -5.19 36.37
N PRO A 236 -35.33 -3.87 36.63
CA PRO A 236 -34.29 -3.00 36.11
C PRO A 236 -32.91 -3.51 36.54
N LYS A 237 -31.95 -3.49 35.62
CA LYS A 237 -30.60 -3.98 35.86
C LYS A 237 -29.92 -3.08 36.90
N ALA A 238 -29.40 -3.67 37.97
CA ALA A 238 -28.69 -2.91 39.01
C ALA A 238 -27.51 -2.14 38.39
N PRO A 239 -27.28 -0.87 38.79
CA PRO A 239 -26.18 -0.08 38.25
C PRO A 239 -24.84 -0.71 38.64
N ASN A 240 -23.91 -0.78 37.69
CA ASN A 240 -22.57 -1.26 37.94
C ASN A 240 -21.81 -0.23 38.80
N MET A 241 -21.49 -0.56 40.04
CA MET A 241 -20.68 0.33 40.90
C MET A 241 -19.18 0.16 40.62
N SER A 242 -18.48 1.25 40.32
CA SER A 242 -17.02 1.26 40.17
C SER A 242 -16.32 1.36 41.53
N SER A 243 -15.39 0.44 41.81
CA SER A 243 -14.44 0.57 42.93
C SER A 243 -13.44 1.71 42.68
N LYS A 244 -12.96 2.38 43.74
CA LYS A 244 -11.94 3.44 43.64
C LYS A 244 -10.64 2.91 43.03
N GLY A 245 -10.25 3.44 41.88
CA GLY A 245 -9.00 3.02 41.21
C GLY A 245 -7.79 3.87 41.59
N LEU A 246 -6.59 3.44 41.17
CA LEU A 246 -5.29 4.02 41.56
C LEU A 246 -5.18 5.53 41.29
N LEU A 247 -5.64 5.98 40.11
CA LEU A 247 -5.66 7.40 39.73
C LEU A 247 -6.48 8.29 40.68
N GLU A 248 -7.54 7.77 41.29
CA GLU A 248 -8.36 8.53 42.24
C GLU A 248 -7.70 8.68 43.62
N LYS A 249 -6.65 7.88 43.88
CA LYS A 249 -5.84 7.97 45.10
C LYS A 249 -4.66 8.95 44.95
N SER A 250 -4.40 9.44 43.74
CA SER A 250 -3.31 10.39 43.48
C SER A 250 -3.73 11.84 43.78
N LYS A 251 -2.78 12.67 44.21
CA LYS A 251 -2.97 14.12 44.41
C LYS A 251 -3.35 14.85 43.13
N LEU A 252 -3.00 14.31 41.95
CA LEU A 252 -3.39 14.87 40.65
C LEU A 252 -4.91 14.84 40.42
N TRP A 253 -5.62 13.89 41.03
CA TRP A 253 -7.07 13.71 40.85
C TRP A 253 -7.87 14.96 41.23
N ASN A 254 -7.45 15.63 42.29
CA ASN A 254 -8.12 16.83 42.80
C ASN A 254 -7.91 18.05 41.90
N ARG A 255 -6.93 18.03 40.99
CA ARG A 255 -6.66 19.11 40.02
C ARG A 255 -7.45 18.95 38.72
N LEU A 256 -8.07 17.79 38.47
CA LEU A 256 -8.81 17.50 37.24
C LEU A 256 -10.21 18.13 37.27
N SER A 257 -10.66 18.59 36.10
CA SER A 257 -12.01 19.15 35.96
C SER A 257 -13.09 18.12 36.33
N PHE A 258 -14.28 18.60 36.70
CA PHE A 258 -15.40 17.73 36.99
C PHE A 258 -15.72 16.80 35.81
N ASN A 259 -15.74 17.33 34.58
CA ASN A 259 -16.03 16.57 33.37
C ASN A 259 -15.04 15.42 33.14
N PHE A 260 -13.74 15.67 33.36
CA PHE A 260 -12.74 14.62 33.21
C PHE A 260 -12.91 13.53 34.27
N ARG A 261 -13.14 13.91 35.54
CA ARG A 261 -13.38 12.95 36.62
C ARG A 261 -14.63 12.11 36.38
N TRP A 262 -15.70 12.72 35.85
CA TRP A 262 -16.93 12.04 35.45
C TRP A 262 -16.64 11.01 34.35
N ASN A 263 -16.07 11.46 33.23
CA ASN A 263 -15.79 10.60 32.07
C ASN A 263 -14.81 9.48 32.40
N TRP A 264 -13.83 9.73 33.27
CA TRP A 264 -12.90 8.70 33.74
C TRP A 264 -13.60 7.60 34.56
N ARG A 265 -14.52 7.98 35.45
CA ARG A 265 -15.31 7.03 36.24
C ARG A 265 -16.25 6.23 35.35
N ASP A 266 -16.95 6.91 34.46
CA ASP A 266 -17.86 6.28 33.50
C ASP A 266 -17.11 5.31 32.58
N ALA A 267 -15.95 5.67 32.02
CA ALA A 267 -15.13 4.78 31.22
C ALA A 267 -14.70 3.51 31.99
N ARG A 268 -14.48 3.62 33.31
CA ARG A 268 -14.14 2.47 34.16
C ARG A 268 -15.35 1.61 34.53
N VAL A 269 -16.53 2.19 34.64
CA VAL A 269 -17.77 1.43 34.81
C VAL A 269 -18.06 0.66 33.52
N ASN A 270 -17.87 1.32 32.38
CA ASN A 270 -18.23 0.85 31.03
C ASN A 270 -16.99 0.51 30.18
N LYS A 271 -16.05 -0.29 30.73
CA LYS A 271 -14.73 -0.58 30.12
C LYS A 271 -14.82 -1.17 28.71
N PHE A 272 -15.82 -2.01 28.48
CA PHE A 272 -15.99 -2.69 27.21
C PHE A 272 -16.34 -1.71 26.09
N ARG A 273 -17.26 -0.78 26.38
CA ARG A 273 -17.61 0.33 25.48
C ARG A 273 -16.41 1.21 25.19
N ALA A 274 -15.69 1.63 26.23
CA ALA A 274 -14.48 2.45 26.07
C ALA A 274 -13.44 1.76 25.18
N PHE A 275 -13.19 0.47 25.41
CA PHE A 275 -12.29 -0.35 24.58
C PHE A 275 -12.75 -0.41 23.11
N MET A 276 -14.03 -0.65 22.87
CA MET A 276 -14.60 -0.71 21.53
C MET A 276 -14.49 0.60 20.77
N THR A 277 -14.73 1.74 21.44
CA THR A 277 -14.52 3.06 20.83
C THR A 277 -13.07 3.25 20.43
N ILE A 278 -12.14 2.94 21.33
CA ILE A 278 -10.71 3.07 21.08
C ILE A 278 -10.29 2.21 19.89
N VAL A 279 -10.68 0.93 19.86
CA VAL A 279 -10.33 0.01 18.76
C VAL A 279 -10.97 0.43 17.43
N GLY A 280 -12.23 0.89 17.45
CA GLY A 280 -12.91 1.36 16.26
C GLY A 280 -12.24 2.59 15.65
N VAL A 281 -11.93 3.60 16.47
CA VAL A 281 -11.21 4.80 16.02
C VAL A 281 -9.78 4.45 15.60
N MET A 282 -9.08 3.61 16.36
CA MET A 282 -7.73 3.13 16.06
C MET A 282 -7.67 2.47 14.68
N GLY A 283 -8.64 1.61 14.34
CA GLY A 283 -8.73 0.99 13.01
C GLY A 283 -8.91 2.02 11.90
N CYS A 284 -9.82 2.99 12.08
CA CYS A 284 -10.04 4.03 11.07
C CYS A 284 -8.82 4.94 10.87
N VAL A 285 -8.15 5.31 11.96
CA VAL A 285 -6.92 6.11 11.91
C VAL A 285 -5.78 5.31 11.28
N ALA A 286 -5.67 4.01 11.58
CA ALA A 286 -4.68 3.15 10.94
C ALA A 286 -4.86 3.11 9.41
N LEU A 287 -6.10 3.05 8.92
CA LEU A 287 -6.40 3.12 7.48
C LEU A 287 -6.03 4.48 6.86
N LEU A 288 -6.35 5.60 7.53
CA LEU A 288 -5.99 6.94 7.07
C LEU A 288 -4.47 7.15 7.01
N ILE A 289 -3.76 6.72 8.07
CA ILE A 289 -2.31 6.83 8.16
C ILE A 289 -1.64 5.94 7.11
N ALA A 290 -2.16 4.73 6.86
CA ALA A 290 -1.65 3.87 5.79
C ALA A 290 -1.85 4.50 4.41
N ALA A 291 -3.04 5.05 4.13
CA ALA A 291 -3.35 5.69 2.85
C ALA A 291 -2.48 6.93 2.60
N PHE A 292 -2.44 7.86 3.55
CA PHE A 292 -1.65 9.09 3.38
C PHE A 292 -0.15 8.86 3.48
N GLY A 293 0.29 7.91 4.31
CA GLY A 293 1.70 7.54 4.40
C GLY A 293 2.20 6.87 3.11
N MET A 294 1.37 6.10 2.42
CA MET A 294 1.74 5.55 1.10
C MET A 294 1.96 6.66 0.07
N ASN A 295 1.08 7.67 0.04
CA ASN A 295 1.24 8.86 -0.80
C ASN A 295 2.49 9.68 -0.43
N ASP A 296 2.74 9.90 0.87
CA ASP A 296 3.96 10.59 1.32
C ASP A 296 5.21 9.82 0.93
N SER A 297 5.20 8.51 1.09
CA SER A 297 6.34 7.66 0.73
C SER A 297 6.61 7.70 -0.77
N MET A 298 5.58 7.75 -1.64
CA MET A 298 5.79 7.90 -3.08
C MET A 298 6.39 9.28 -3.43
N LYS A 299 5.95 10.35 -2.75
CA LYS A 299 6.49 11.70 -2.96
C LYS A 299 7.93 11.81 -2.48
N GLU A 300 8.23 11.25 -1.31
CA GLU A 300 9.57 11.22 -0.75
C GLU A 300 10.52 10.38 -1.58
N LEU A 301 10.02 9.33 -2.23
CA LEU A 301 10.81 8.52 -3.15
C LEU A 301 11.07 9.26 -4.47
N LYS A 302 10.07 9.99 -4.99
CA LYS A 302 10.23 10.90 -6.14
C LYS A 302 11.26 11.99 -5.88
N SER A 303 11.18 12.67 -4.73
CA SER A 303 12.11 13.75 -4.39
C SER A 303 13.52 13.22 -4.18
N TRP A 304 13.67 12.04 -3.56
CA TRP A 304 14.99 11.44 -3.39
C TRP A 304 15.64 11.12 -4.74
N GLU A 305 14.91 10.54 -5.68
CA GLU A 305 15.46 10.24 -7.01
C GLU A 305 15.78 11.51 -7.82
N TYR A 306 14.82 12.44 -7.89
CA TYR A 306 14.83 13.50 -8.91
C TYR A 306 15.12 14.91 -8.37
N ASP A 307 15.28 15.06 -7.06
CA ASP A 307 15.73 16.32 -6.44
C ASP A 307 17.07 16.11 -5.69
N ASP A 308 17.25 14.97 -5.00
CA ASP A 308 18.46 14.71 -4.20
C ASP A 308 19.57 13.96 -4.98
N ILE A 309 19.23 13.03 -5.88
CA ILE A 309 20.20 12.22 -6.65
C ILE A 309 20.46 12.81 -8.05
N SER A 310 19.40 13.05 -8.82
CA SER A 310 19.50 13.51 -10.21
C SER A 310 19.51 15.03 -10.30
N HIS A 311 20.69 15.63 -10.52
CA HIS A 311 20.86 17.09 -10.67
C HIS A 311 21.03 17.54 -12.14
N TYR A 312 21.10 16.58 -13.08
CA TYR A 312 21.13 16.86 -14.51
C TYR A 312 19.78 17.36 -15.01
N GLU A 313 19.81 18.14 -16.09
CA GLU A 313 18.62 18.65 -16.76
C GLU A 313 18.20 17.73 -17.91
N SER A 314 19.16 17.11 -18.61
CA SER A 314 18.92 16.18 -19.70
C SER A 314 19.87 14.97 -19.67
N LYS A 315 19.33 13.80 -20.00
CA LYS A 315 20.05 12.55 -20.25
C LYS A 315 19.95 12.20 -21.73
N LEU A 316 21.11 12.07 -22.36
CA LEU A 316 21.29 11.81 -23.79
C LEU A 316 21.69 10.35 -23.95
N GLN A 317 20.78 9.51 -24.46
CA GLN A 317 21.09 8.10 -24.71
C GLN A 317 21.93 7.96 -25.97
N ILE A 318 23.07 7.28 -25.88
CA ILE A 318 24.00 7.08 -27.00
C ILE A 318 23.47 5.97 -27.93
N SER A 319 23.63 6.14 -29.24
CA SER A 319 23.29 5.11 -30.22
C SER A 319 24.38 4.04 -30.33
N ASN A 320 24.00 2.79 -30.64
CA ASN A 320 24.96 1.67 -30.71
C ASN A 320 26.07 1.87 -31.76
N ASN A 321 25.80 2.68 -32.80
CA ASN A 321 26.72 2.97 -33.90
C ASN A 321 27.30 4.40 -33.81
N ALA A 322 27.31 4.99 -32.62
CA ALA A 322 27.73 6.37 -32.44
C ALA A 322 29.17 6.61 -32.88
N ASN A 323 29.40 7.72 -33.57
CA ASN A 323 30.72 8.16 -33.96
C ASN A 323 31.42 8.79 -32.75
N PRO A 324 32.61 8.31 -32.32
CA PRO A 324 33.31 8.87 -31.16
C PRO A 324 33.55 10.38 -31.25
N MET A 325 33.83 10.90 -32.46
CA MET A 325 34.05 12.34 -32.64
C MET A 325 32.79 13.18 -32.41
N GLU A 326 31.62 12.68 -32.81
CA GLU A 326 30.35 13.36 -32.56
C GLU A 326 29.97 13.30 -31.09
N LEU A 327 30.25 12.18 -30.40
CA LEU A 327 30.05 12.07 -28.96
C LEU A 327 30.92 13.05 -28.18
N TYR A 328 32.20 13.21 -28.55
CA TYR A 328 33.07 14.22 -27.94
C TYR A 328 32.60 15.66 -28.22
N TYR A 329 32.04 15.92 -29.40
CA TYR A 329 31.42 17.22 -29.69
C TYR A 329 30.22 17.46 -28.79
N ALA A 330 29.27 16.52 -28.74
CA ALA A 330 28.07 16.59 -27.92
C ALA A 330 28.40 16.77 -26.43
N LEU A 331 29.38 16.00 -25.92
CA LEU A 331 29.86 16.11 -24.53
C LEU A 331 30.39 17.52 -24.20
N ASN A 332 31.24 18.06 -25.07
CA ASN A 332 31.86 19.38 -24.85
C ASN A 332 30.85 20.52 -25.00
N GLU A 333 29.95 20.42 -25.98
CA GLU A 333 28.88 21.40 -26.20
C GLU A 333 27.88 21.42 -25.04
N SER A 334 27.48 20.24 -24.57
CA SER A 334 26.55 20.09 -23.46
C SER A 334 27.21 20.29 -22.09
N ASN A 335 28.52 20.50 -22.01
CA ASN A 335 29.30 20.47 -20.76
C ASN A 335 28.95 19.22 -19.91
N GLY A 336 28.79 18.09 -20.58
CA GLY A 336 28.22 16.88 -19.99
C GLY A 336 29.26 15.95 -19.36
N SER A 337 28.76 14.88 -18.75
CA SER A 337 29.56 13.77 -18.23
C SER A 337 29.09 12.43 -18.79
N PHE A 338 30.03 11.57 -19.14
CA PHE A 338 29.73 10.21 -19.60
C PHE A 338 29.34 9.31 -18.43
N ILE A 339 28.31 8.50 -18.65
CA ILE A 339 27.94 7.38 -17.78
C ILE A 339 27.79 6.11 -18.60
N MET A 340 28.01 4.97 -17.94
CA MET A 340 27.70 3.65 -18.47
C MET A 340 26.68 2.99 -17.54
N GLN A 341 25.55 2.59 -18.11
CA GLN A 341 24.47 1.91 -17.40
C GLN A 341 24.15 0.62 -18.14
N GLN A 342 24.35 -0.53 -17.48
CA GLN A 342 24.13 -1.86 -18.06
C GLN A 342 23.46 -2.78 -17.04
N SER A 343 22.98 -3.93 -17.50
CA SER A 343 22.53 -5.01 -16.63
C SER A 343 23.68 -5.97 -16.38
N ILE A 344 23.83 -6.39 -15.13
CA ILE A 344 24.79 -7.40 -14.70
C ILE A 344 24.05 -8.55 -14.02
N GLU A 345 24.61 -9.75 -14.13
CA GLU A 345 24.18 -10.90 -13.35
C GLU A 345 25.14 -11.06 -12.17
N ILE A 346 24.59 -11.05 -10.95
CA ILE A 346 25.33 -11.28 -9.71
C ILE A 346 25.05 -12.69 -9.26
N LYS A 347 26.11 -13.44 -8.95
CA LYS A 347 26.05 -14.78 -8.38
C LYS A 347 26.58 -14.79 -6.96
N THR A 348 25.73 -15.28 -6.06
CA THR A 348 26.12 -15.63 -4.68
C THR A 348 26.03 -17.14 -4.49
N ASN A 349 26.45 -17.65 -3.33
CA ASN A 349 26.45 -19.10 -3.07
C ASN A 349 25.04 -19.74 -3.15
N ASP A 350 23.98 -18.95 -2.94
CA ASP A 350 22.61 -19.46 -2.80
C ASP A 350 21.65 -18.95 -3.89
N SER A 351 22.00 -17.89 -4.64
CA SER A 351 21.12 -17.32 -5.66
C SER A 351 21.85 -16.44 -6.68
N GLU A 352 21.23 -16.34 -7.86
CA GLU A 352 21.58 -15.44 -8.96
C GLU A 352 20.48 -14.38 -9.12
N ASP A 353 20.86 -13.16 -9.51
CA ASP A 353 19.91 -12.08 -9.76
C ASP A 353 20.47 -11.11 -10.81
N THR A 354 19.59 -10.58 -11.66
CA THR A 354 19.95 -9.58 -12.67
C THR A 354 19.69 -8.19 -12.12
N VAL A 355 20.74 -7.38 -12.01
CA VAL A 355 20.69 -6.05 -11.38
C VAL A 355 21.35 -5.00 -12.26
N ALA A 356 21.25 -3.72 -11.89
CA ALA A 356 21.89 -2.65 -12.62
C ALA A 356 23.39 -2.51 -12.28
N LEU A 357 24.17 -2.05 -13.24
CA LEU A 357 25.52 -1.53 -13.05
C LEU A 357 25.53 -0.08 -13.54
N LEU A 358 25.92 0.84 -12.68
CA LEU A 358 26.18 2.23 -13.02
C LEU A 358 27.66 2.54 -12.84
N VAL A 359 28.31 2.98 -13.92
CA VAL A 359 29.71 3.39 -13.91
C VAL A 359 29.78 4.85 -14.30
N SER A 360 30.28 5.68 -13.37
CA SER A 360 30.39 7.12 -13.54
C SER A 360 31.41 7.69 -12.57
N ASN A 361 32.08 8.77 -12.98
CA ASN A 361 32.88 9.58 -12.06
C ASN A 361 31.97 10.35 -11.10
N ASN A 362 32.55 10.82 -9.98
CA ASN A 362 31.87 11.78 -9.10
C ASN A 362 31.73 13.11 -9.87
N THR A 363 30.50 13.59 -10.01
CA THR A 363 30.16 14.82 -10.75
C THR A 363 29.07 15.57 -10.02
N ASP A 364 28.90 16.86 -10.33
CA ASP A 364 27.79 17.65 -9.78
C ASP A 364 26.42 17.29 -10.41
N LEU A 365 26.40 16.40 -11.43
CA LEU A 365 25.19 16.01 -12.17
C LEU A 365 24.44 14.85 -11.52
N ILE A 366 25.14 13.97 -10.80
CA ILE A 366 24.58 12.87 -10.02
C ILE A 366 25.28 12.80 -8.67
N SER A 367 24.47 12.79 -7.61
CA SER A 367 24.93 12.51 -6.26
C SER A 367 24.57 11.07 -5.88
N TYR A 368 25.50 10.33 -5.26
CA TYR A 368 25.18 9.04 -4.65
C TYR A 368 24.81 9.24 -3.20
N THR A 369 23.88 8.46 -2.66
CA THR A 369 23.42 8.65 -1.28
C THR A 369 23.61 7.44 -0.38
N GLY A 370 23.80 7.69 0.91
CA GLY A 370 23.70 6.68 1.97
C GLY A 370 22.24 6.40 2.39
N SER A 371 22.05 5.45 3.30
CA SER A 371 20.71 5.14 3.86
C SER A 371 20.07 6.30 4.64
N ASP A 372 20.87 7.29 5.02
CA ASP A 372 20.47 8.53 5.69
C ASP A 372 20.19 9.68 4.71
N ARG A 373 20.23 9.42 3.39
CA ARG A 373 20.14 10.39 2.29
C ARG A 373 21.27 11.41 2.23
N ASN A 374 22.35 11.23 3.00
CA ASN A 374 23.52 12.08 2.84
C ASN A 374 24.30 11.66 1.61
N SER A 375 24.89 12.64 0.92
CA SER A 375 25.75 12.36 -0.24
C SER A 375 26.98 11.54 0.19
N ILE A 376 27.36 10.58 -0.63
CA ILE A 376 28.58 9.78 -0.51
C ILE A 376 29.33 9.83 -1.84
N ASP A 377 30.66 9.82 -1.75
CA ASP A 377 31.53 9.74 -2.92
C ASP A 377 31.94 8.27 -3.14
N ILE A 378 32.01 7.87 -4.42
CA ILE A 378 32.55 6.57 -4.81
C ILE A 378 33.98 6.82 -5.30
N ASP A 379 34.96 6.49 -4.47
CA ASP A 379 36.37 6.73 -4.77
C ASP A 379 36.92 5.70 -5.78
N GLU A 380 38.07 6.02 -6.38
CA GLU A 380 38.76 5.11 -7.28
C GLU A 380 39.18 3.83 -6.56
N GLY A 381 38.75 2.68 -7.07
CA GLY A 381 38.97 1.35 -6.50
C GLY A 381 37.78 0.81 -5.70
N ASP A 382 36.78 1.64 -5.37
CA ASP A 382 35.63 1.23 -4.58
C ASP A 382 34.55 0.58 -5.44
N VAL A 383 34.03 -0.55 -4.97
CA VAL A 383 32.78 -1.13 -5.49
C VAL A 383 31.66 -0.99 -4.45
N SER A 384 30.62 -0.25 -4.82
CA SER A 384 29.47 0.02 -3.98
C SER A 384 28.28 -0.84 -4.37
N ILE A 385 27.63 -1.47 -3.40
CA ILE A 385 26.40 -2.26 -3.60
C ILE A 385 25.20 -1.56 -3.00
N SER A 386 24.04 -1.65 -3.66
CA SER A 386 22.81 -1.05 -3.15
C SER A 386 22.36 -1.69 -1.83
N LYS A 387 21.78 -0.87 -0.95
CA LYS A 387 21.36 -1.29 0.39
C LYS A 387 20.34 -2.44 0.36
N LYS A 388 19.46 -2.44 -0.65
CA LYS A 388 18.45 -3.47 -0.78
C LYS A 388 19.08 -4.81 -1.18
N LEU A 389 19.98 -4.82 -2.15
CA LEU A 389 20.71 -6.03 -2.57
C LEU A 389 21.59 -6.56 -1.43
N SER A 390 22.30 -5.68 -0.72
CA SER A 390 23.06 -6.07 0.48
C SER A 390 22.20 -6.79 1.51
N LYS A 391 20.95 -6.35 1.75
CA LYS A 391 20.01 -7.05 2.65
C LYS A 391 19.49 -8.36 2.06
N LYS A 392 19.17 -8.39 0.76
CA LYS A 392 18.64 -9.57 0.06
C LYS A 392 19.64 -10.74 0.11
N PHE A 393 20.90 -10.46 -0.21
CA PHE A 393 21.98 -11.46 -0.21
C PHE A 393 22.72 -11.58 1.13
N ASN A 394 22.31 -10.82 2.15
CA ASN A 394 22.96 -10.78 3.47
C ASN A 394 24.48 -10.45 3.38
N LEU A 395 24.85 -9.53 2.49
CA LEU A 395 26.22 -9.08 2.24
C LEU A 395 26.57 -7.84 3.05
N SER A 396 27.81 -7.78 3.53
CA SER A 396 28.39 -6.67 4.29
C SER A 396 29.63 -6.09 3.60
N ILE A 397 30.04 -4.90 4.04
CA ILE A 397 31.31 -4.29 3.63
C ILE A 397 32.44 -5.28 3.95
N GLY A 398 33.25 -5.59 2.95
CA GLY A 398 34.33 -6.55 3.03
C GLY A 398 34.06 -7.89 2.34
N ASP A 399 32.80 -8.23 2.09
CA ASP A 399 32.42 -9.47 1.41
C ASP A 399 32.74 -9.39 -0.09
N SER A 400 32.91 -10.55 -0.73
CA SER A 400 33.16 -10.65 -2.16
C SER A 400 31.91 -11.07 -2.92
N ILE A 401 31.71 -10.45 -4.08
CA ILE A 401 30.62 -10.74 -5.01
C ILE A 401 31.20 -11.13 -6.36
N ARG A 402 30.55 -12.08 -7.03
CA ARG A 402 30.91 -12.48 -8.38
C ARG A 402 29.84 -11.97 -9.33
N TRP A 403 30.25 -11.34 -10.42
CA TRP A 403 29.32 -10.75 -11.37
C TRP A 403 29.90 -10.70 -12.78
N HIS A 404 29.04 -10.58 -13.78
CA HIS A 404 29.41 -10.32 -15.17
C HIS A 404 28.38 -9.43 -15.83
N ILE A 405 28.76 -8.77 -16.92
CA ILE A 405 27.82 -8.02 -17.76
C ILE A 405 26.94 -9.02 -18.50
N VAL A 406 25.62 -8.83 -18.45
CA VAL A 406 24.67 -9.65 -19.23
C VAL A 406 25.04 -9.49 -20.70
N GLY A 407 25.48 -10.57 -21.35
CA GLY A 407 26.12 -10.43 -22.66
C GLY A 407 27.55 -10.98 -22.75
N SER A 408 28.22 -11.19 -21.63
CA SER A 408 29.63 -11.59 -21.56
C SER A 408 29.84 -12.79 -20.64
N ASP A 409 30.79 -13.67 -20.97
CA ASP A 409 31.22 -14.79 -20.12
C ASP A 409 32.36 -14.39 -19.16
N ASP A 410 32.75 -13.11 -19.13
CA ASP A 410 33.86 -12.60 -18.33
C ASP A 410 33.43 -12.33 -16.89
N TRP A 411 33.45 -13.38 -16.07
CA TRP A 411 33.13 -13.27 -14.64
C TRP A 411 34.23 -12.56 -13.84
N VAL A 412 33.83 -11.47 -13.19
CA VAL A 412 34.66 -10.66 -12.29
C VAL A 412 34.30 -10.95 -10.84
N SER A 413 35.30 -10.91 -9.95
CA SER A 413 35.09 -10.98 -8.51
C SER A 413 35.53 -9.68 -7.86
N SER A 414 34.57 -8.95 -7.31
CA SER A 414 34.81 -7.66 -6.64
C SER A 414 34.56 -7.78 -5.15
N LYS A 415 35.28 -6.97 -4.36
CA LYS A 415 35.03 -6.83 -2.93
C LYS A 415 34.09 -5.63 -2.74
N ILE A 416 33.16 -5.74 -1.79
CA ILE A 416 32.27 -4.64 -1.45
C ILE A 416 33.00 -3.68 -0.52
N ASP A 417 33.21 -2.44 -0.97
CA ASP A 417 33.88 -1.40 -0.19
C ASP A 417 32.87 -0.45 0.46
N GLN A 418 31.74 -0.22 -0.23
CA GLN A 418 30.69 0.69 0.24
C GLN A 418 29.28 0.13 0.03
N ILE A 419 28.31 0.70 0.76
CA ILE A 419 26.88 0.38 0.59
C ILE A 419 26.13 1.70 0.36
N HIS A 420 25.75 1.96 -0.89
CA HIS A 420 24.88 3.08 -1.24
C HIS A 420 23.42 2.72 -1.01
N ALA A 421 22.56 3.73 -0.95
CA ALA A 421 21.11 3.56 -0.99
C ALA A 421 20.56 4.49 -2.06
N GLU A 422 19.76 3.92 -2.94
CA GLU A 422 19.03 4.66 -3.96
C GLU A 422 17.64 4.03 -4.15
N PRO A 423 16.64 4.82 -4.57
CA PRO A 423 15.27 4.32 -4.62
C PRO A 423 14.94 3.46 -5.84
N ILE A 424 15.51 3.74 -7.02
CA ILE A 424 15.08 3.12 -8.28
C ILE A 424 16.03 2.02 -8.79
N SER A 425 17.32 2.29 -8.98
CA SER A 425 18.23 1.37 -9.69
C SER A 425 19.06 0.52 -8.71
N GLN A 426 18.48 -0.60 -8.28
CA GLN A 426 19.22 -1.52 -7.40
C GLN A 426 20.36 -2.20 -8.14
N GLY A 427 21.59 -2.03 -7.66
CA GLY A 427 22.75 -2.49 -8.41
C GLY A 427 24.11 -2.30 -7.75
N LEU A 428 25.13 -2.28 -8.61
CA LEU A 428 26.50 -1.86 -8.31
C LEU A 428 26.80 -0.46 -8.87
N ILE A 429 27.60 0.31 -8.13
CA ILE A 429 28.15 1.59 -8.57
C ILE A 429 29.67 1.54 -8.41
N MET A 430 30.40 1.98 -9.44
CA MET A 430 31.86 2.12 -9.41
C MET A 430 32.37 3.21 -10.37
N SER A 431 33.62 3.62 -10.25
CA SER A 431 34.24 4.54 -11.21
C SER A 431 34.68 3.83 -12.51
N PRO A 432 34.80 4.55 -13.64
CA PRO A 432 35.38 4.02 -14.88
C PRO A 432 36.75 3.36 -14.68
N ASP A 433 37.64 4.00 -13.92
CA ASP A 433 38.97 3.45 -13.62
C ASP A 433 38.87 2.14 -12.81
N THR A 434 37.88 2.03 -11.91
CA THR A 434 37.63 0.80 -11.15
C THR A 434 37.17 -0.33 -12.07
N LEU A 435 36.30 -0.04 -13.03
CA LEU A 435 35.84 -1.00 -14.03
C LEU A 435 37.00 -1.50 -14.90
N GLU A 436 37.86 -0.58 -15.38
CA GLU A 436 39.04 -0.91 -16.18
C GLU A 436 40.07 -1.74 -15.40
N ASN A 437 40.25 -1.44 -14.12
CA ASN A 437 41.11 -2.23 -13.22
C ASN A 437 40.59 -3.67 -13.00
N GLN A 438 39.29 -3.92 -13.18
CA GLN A 438 38.71 -5.26 -13.18
C GLN A 438 38.87 -5.99 -14.53
N GLY A 439 39.46 -5.35 -15.54
CA GLY A 439 39.68 -5.92 -16.88
C GLY A 439 38.52 -5.71 -17.86
N LEU A 440 37.55 -4.86 -17.53
CA LEU A 440 36.41 -4.54 -18.39
C LEU A 440 36.52 -3.12 -18.96
N ASN A 441 36.13 -2.93 -20.23
CA ASN A 441 36.24 -1.62 -20.87
C ASN A 441 35.06 -0.71 -20.50
N PHE A 442 35.33 0.56 -20.20
CA PHE A 442 34.30 1.57 -20.06
C PHE A 442 33.72 1.95 -21.43
N THR A 443 32.45 1.62 -21.66
CA THR A 443 31.71 2.00 -22.87
C THR A 443 30.55 2.91 -22.49
N PRO A 444 30.61 4.23 -22.76
CA PRO A 444 29.56 5.15 -22.35
C PRO A 444 28.25 4.82 -23.05
N THR A 445 27.17 4.73 -22.27
CA THR A 445 25.81 4.47 -22.77
C THR A 445 24.96 5.72 -22.78
N SER A 446 25.33 6.75 -21.99
CA SER A 446 24.62 8.03 -21.96
C SER A 446 25.55 9.19 -21.61
N ILE A 447 25.14 10.39 -21.98
CA ILE A 447 25.72 11.66 -21.52
C ILE A 447 24.69 12.35 -20.62
N LEU A 448 25.12 12.81 -19.46
CA LEU A 448 24.33 13.67 -18.59
C LEU A 448 24.77 15.11 -18.77
N THR A 449 23.84 16.05 -18.74
CA THR A 449 24.13 17.49 -18.88
C THR A 449 23.20 18.32 -18.01
N ASP A 450 23.71 19.46 -17.53
CA ASP A 450 22.96 20.50 -16.82
C ASP A 450 22.14 21.40 -17.76
N GLN A 451 22.21 21.17 -19.08
CA GLN A 451 21.49 21.96 -20.08
C GLN A 451 20.32 21.17 -20.68
N LYS A 452 19.24 21.89 -21.03
CA LYS A 452 18.20 21.32 -21.90
C LYS A 452 18.78 21.11 -23.29
N TYR A 453 19.07 19.86 -23.62
CA TYR A 453 19.61 19.50 -24.92
C TYR A 453 18.49 19.33 -25.94
N GLY A 454 18.57 20.01 -27.08
CA GLY A 454 17.54 19.98 -28.12
C GLY A 454 18.07 19.76 -29.53
N GLU A 455 19.38 19.55 -29.68
CA GLU A 455 19.99 19.29 -30.98
C GLU A 455 19.81 17.81 -31.35
N ASN A 456 19.52 17.57 -32.63
CA ASN A 456 19.34 16.22 -33.14
C ASN A 456 20.66 15.77 -33.79
N ILE A 457 21.41 14.94 -33.10
CA ILE A 457 22.67 14.34 -33.58
C ILE A 457 22.42 12.85 -33.82
N ASP A 458 22.87 12.32 -34.96
CA ASP A 458 22.68 10.90 -35.33
C ASP A 458 23.29 9.92 -34.29
N SER A 459 24.35 10.34 -33.59
CA SER A 459 24.98 9.59 -32.50
C SER A 459 24.15 9.55 -31.19
N ILE A 460 23.05 10.29 -31.10
CA ILE A 460 22.15 10.34 -29.94
C ILE A 460 20.83 9.67 -30.31
N LYS A 461 20.48 8.60 -29.60
CA LYS A 461 19.26 7.82 -29.83
C LYS A 461 18.01 8.53 -29.31
N SER A 462 18.10 9.13 -28.13
CA SER A 462 16.99 9.83 -27.49
C SER A 462 17.49 10.81 -26.45
N VAL A 463 16.73 11.88 -26.25
CA VAL A 463 16.94 12.86 -25.17
C VAL A 463 15.78 12.77 -24.20
N THR A 464 16.09 12.64 -22.92
CA THR A 464 15.11 12.63 -21.84
C THR A 464 15.44 13.73 -20.86
N THR A 465 14.49 14.63 -20.60
CA THR A 465 14.67 15.66 -19.58
C THR A 465 14.28 15.16 -18.20
N LEU A 466 14.80 15.81 -17.15
CA LEU A 466 14.38 15.52 -15.78
C LEU A 466 12.88 15.77 -15.57
N ASP A 467 12.31 16.75 -16.26
CA ASP A 467 10.86 17.04 -16.27
C ASP A 467 10.07 15.85 -16.85
N ASP A 468 10.54 15.26 -17.96
CA ASP A 468 9.89 14.08 -18.58
C ASP A 468 9.90 12.88 -17.62
N LEU A 469 11.00 12.65 -16.90
CA LEU A 469 11.10 11.60 -15.89
C LEU A 469 10.13 11.85 -14.72
N LYS A 470 10.02 13.10 -14.24
CA LYS A 470 9.08 13.49 -13.18
C LYS A 470 7.62 13.33 -13.61
N GLU A 471 7.30 13.59 -14.87
CA GLU A 471 5.95 13.38 -15.41
C GLU A 471 5.65 11.88 -15.59
N SER A 472 6.59 11.12 -16.14
CA SER A 472 6.48 9.66 -16.27
C SER A 472 6.29 8.99 -14.89
N TRP A 473 6.98 9.49 -13.85
CA TRP A 473 6.76 9.06 -12.47
C TRP A 473 5.32 9.31 -11.98
N ASP A 474 4.78 10.50 -12.23
CA ASP A 474 3.40 10.83 -11.83
C ASP A 474 2.39 9.95 -12.56
N GLN A 475 2.66 9.64 -13.83
CA GLN A 475 1.85 8.71 -14.62
C GLN A 475 1.91 7.28 -14.06
N MET A 476 3.11 6.76 -13.78
CA MET A 476 3.33 5.43 -13.21
C MET A 476 2.62 5.29 -11.85
N THR A 477 2.70 6.32 -10.99
CA THR A 477 2.13 6.28 -9.63
C THR A 477 0.64 6.59 -9.54
N ASN A 478 -0.04 6.91 -10.65
CA ASN A 478 -1.48 7.21 -10.65
C ASN A 478 -2.34 6.06 -10.11
N ALA A 479 -1.99 4.80 -10.39
CA ALA A 479 -2.71 3.65 -9.88
C ALA A 479 -2.65 3.55 -8.34
N VAL A 480 -1.46 3.79 -7.78
CA VAL A 480 -1.24 3.85 -6.34
C VAL A 480 -2.05 5.01 -5.73
N MET A 481 -2.05 6.18 -6.37
CA MET A 481 -2.82 7.34 -5.90
C MET A 481 -4.33 7.09 -5.90
N MET A 482 -4.84 6.40 -6.90
CA MET A 482 -6.24 5.99 -6.94
C MET A 482 -6.59 5.05 -5.79
N MET A 483 -5.68 4.14 -5.45
CA MET A 483 -5.85 3.27 -4.29
C MET A 483 -5.93 4.06 -2.99
N VAL A 484 -5.01 5.01 -2.77
CA VAL A 484 -5.01 5.91 -1.62
C VAL A 484 -6.35 6.63 -1.49
N TYR A 485 -6.90 7.11 -2.60
CA TYR A 485 -8.21 7.77 -2.63
C TYR A 485 -9.35 6.84 -2.17
N VAL A 486 -9.41 5.62 -2.71
CA VAL A 486 -10.43 4.61 -2.34
C VAL A 486 -10.35 4.28 -0.84
N ILE A 487 -9.15 4.02 -0.33
CA ILE A 487 -8.93 3.69 1.09
C ILE A 487 -9.36 4.86 1.97
N THR A 488 -9.02 6.09 1.58
CA THR A 488 -9.35 7.29 2.36
C THR A 488 -10.86 7.47 2.48
N ILE A 489 -11.62 7.34 1.38
CA ILE A 489 -13.09 7.43 1.42
C ILE A 489 -13.67 6.37 2.35
N VAL A 490 -13.23 5.13 2.15
CA VAL A 490 -13.72 3.97 2.89
C VAL A 490 -13.40 4.10 4.39
N ALA A 491 -12.23 4.62 4.76
CA ALA A 491 -11.85 4.92 6.14
C ALA A 491 -12.71 6.03 6.76
N VAL A 492 -13.00 7.10 6.02
CA VAL A 492 -13.88 8.21 6.48
C VAL A 492 -15.30 7.72 6.75
N VAL A 493 -15.87 6.93 5.83
CA VAL A 493 -17.20 6.34 5.98
C VAL A 493 -17.23 5.42 7.21
N LEU A 494 -16.22 4.56 7.37
CA LEU A 494 -16.11 3.68 8.52
C LEU A 494 -16.01 4.47 9.84
N ALA A 495 -15.19 5.52 9.89
CA ALA A 495 -15.03 6.37 11.05
C ALA A 495 -16.36 7.01 11.47
N PHE A 496 -17.11 7.53 10.51
CA PHE A 496 -18.44 8.09 10.77
C PHE A 496 -19.39 7.03 11.36
N LEU A 497 -19.48 5.84 10.77
CA LEU A 497 -20.36 4.76 11.24
C LEU A 497 -20.03 4.33 12.67
N VAL A 498 -18.74 4.14 12.96
CA VAL A 498 -18.24 3.76 14.28
C VAL A 498 -18.59 4.84 15.31
N LEU A 499 -18.20 6.08 15.04
CA LEU A 499 -18.43 7.20 15.96
C LEU A 499 -19.92 7.42 16.20
N TYR A 500 -20.75 7.31 15.15
CA TYR A 500 -22.20 7.45 15.27
C TYR A 500 -22.80 6.37 16.16
N ASN A 501 -22.46 5.09 15.92
CA ASN A 501 -22.97 3.98 16.73
C ASN A 501 -22.58 4.11 18.21
N LEU A 502 -21.37 4.62 18.47
CA LEU A 502 -20.88 4.83 19.82
C LEU A 502 -21.52 6.02 20.51
N GLY A 503 -21.72 7.13 19.79
CA GLY A 503 -22.40 8.31 20.32
C GLY A 503 -23.85 8.00 20.70
N ILE A 504 -24.56 7.20 19.89
CA ILE A 504 -25.94 6.82 20.21
C ILE A 504 -25.99 5.88 21.41
N LEU A 505 -25.03 4.96 21.52
CA LEU A 505 -24.92 4.07 22.66
C LEU A 505 -24.65 4.86 23.95
N SER A 506 -23.69 5.79 23.93
CA SER A 506 -23.37 6.63 25.09
C SER A 506 -24.57 7.47 25.53
N PHE A 507 -25.29 8.08 24.58
CA PHE A 507 -26.51 8.83 24.87
C PHE A 507 -27.57 7.96 25.55
N THR A 508 -27.88 6.78 24.99
CA THR A 508 -28.91 5.88 25.55
C THR A 508 -28.54 5.36 26.94
N GLU A 509 -27.27 5.12 27.22
CA GLU A 509 -26.83 4.63 28.53
C GLU A 509 -26.83 5.74 29.59
N MET A 510 -26.56 6.98 29.18
CA MET A 510 -26.56 8.15 30.05
C MET A 510 -27.92 8.89 30.08
N GLU A 511 -28.94 8.39 29.40
CA GLU A 511 -30.21 9.08 29.23
C GLU A 511 -30.84 9.49 30.59
N ARG A 512 -30.87 8.54 31.53
CA ARG A 512 -31.37 8.77 32.90
C ARG A 512 -30.48 9.73 33.70
N GLU A 513 -29.16 9.63 33.54
CA GLU A 513 -28.22 10.54 34.19
C GLU A 513 -28.37 11.98 33.67
N ILE A 514 -28.57 12.14 32.36
CA ILE A 514 -28.82 13.43 31.72
C ILE A 514 -30.17 13.98 32.18
N ALA A 515 -31.21 13.14 32.27
CA ALA A 515 -32.53 13.53 32.79
C ALA A 515 -32.46 14.04 34.23
N THR A 516 -31.80 13.31 35.14
CA THR A 516 -31.62 13.74 36.53
C THR A 516 -30.83 15.04 36.64
N LEU A 517 -29.76 15.22 35.86
CA LEU A 517 -28.99 16.47 35.85
C LEU A 517 -29.81 17.63 35.29
N LYS A 518 -30.64 17.42 34.26
CA LYS A 518 -31.57 18.46 33.78
C LYS A 518 -32.59 18.85 34.85
N VAL A 519 -33.17 17.90 35.55
CA VAL A 519 -34.09 18.15 36.69
C VAL A 519 -33.41 18.93 37.80
N LEU A 520 -32.12 18.66 38.05
CA LEU A 520 -31.28 19.42 38.99
C LEU A 520 -30.88 20.83 38.48
N GLY A 521 -31.31 21.21 37.27
CA GLY A 521 -31.08 22.55 36.72
C GLY A 521 -29.81 22.72 35.89
N PHE A 522 -29.11 21.64 35.52
CA PHE A 522 -27.95 21.73 34.63
C PHE A 522 -28.38 22.12 33.21
N LYS A 523 -27.71 23.13 32.64
CA LYS A 523 -27.96 23.58 31.26
C LYS A 523 -27.59 22.49 30.25
N THR A 524 -28.37 22.36 29.17
CA THR A 524 -28.12 21.40 28.09
C THR A 524 -26.69 21.50 27.52
N ASN A 525 -26.13 22.71 27.40
CA ASN A 525 -24.75 22.92 26.92
C ASN A 525 -23.69 22.28 27.83
N PHE A 526 -23.94 22.22 29.14
CA PHE A 526 -23.04 21.54 30.07
C PHE A 526 -23.06 20.03 29.84
N LEU A 527 -24.25 19.44 29.66
CA LEU A 527 -24.44 18.02 29.38
C LEU A 527 -23.82 17.61 28.04
N ARG A 528 -24.01 18.44 27.00
CA ARG A 528 -23.34 18.29 25.69
C ARG A 528 -21.81 18.26 25.84
N LYS A 529 -21.25 19.13 26.69
CA LYS A 529 -19.80 19.17 26.91
C LYS A 529 -19.28 17.91 27.59
N ILE A 530 -20.06 17.28 28.47
CA ILE A 530 -19.68 16.00 29.11
C ILE A 530 -19.52 14.91 28.05
N LEU A 531 -20.55 14.70 27.21
CA LEU A 531 -20.55 13.71 26.13
C LEU A 531 -19.47 14.00 25.08
N LEU A 532 -19.31 15.26 24.68
CA LEU A 532 -18.26 15.65 23.75
C LEU A 532 -16.86 15.34 24.30
N THR A 533 -16.62 15.70 25.57
CA THR A 533 -15.31 15.44 26.21
C THR A 533 -15.03 13.94 26.28
N GLN A 534 -16.06 13.11 26.50
CA GLN A 534 -15.92 11.65 26.57
C GLN A 534 -15.51 11.08 25.20
N ASN A 535 -16.22 11.47 24.14
CA ASN A 535 -15.93 11.05 22.78
C ASN A 535 -14.53 11.52 22.35
N ILE A 536 -14.16 12.77 22.61
CA ILE A 536 -12.83 13.29 22.30
C ILE A 536 -11.74 12.51 23.02
N ILE A 537 -11.90 12.15 24.31
CA ILE A 537 -10.89 11.36 25.03
C ILE A 537 -10.66 10.01 24.36
N PHE A 538 -11.71 9.28 24.02
CA PHE A 538 -11.55 7.98 23.36
C PHE A 538 -11.03 8.10 21.93
N THR A 539 -11.47 9.13 21.20
CA THR A 539 -10.95 9.46 19.87
C THR A 539 -9.46 9.78 19.93
N SER A 540 -9.00 10.56 20.93
CA SER A 540 -7.58 10.86 21.12
C SER A 540 -6.75 9.61 21.42
N ILE A 541 -7.24 8.72 22.29
CA ILE A 541 -6.52 7.47 22.59
C ILE A 541 -6.48 6.58 21.34
N GLY A 542 -7.61 6.42 20.64
CA GLY A 542 -7.68 5.67 19.39
C GLY A 542 -6.76 6.26 18.31
N PHE A 543 -6.68 7.58 18.20
CA PHE A 543 -5.79 8.26 17.26
C PHE A 543 -4.31 8.00 17.57
N ILE A 544 -3.90 8.16 18.83
CA ILE A 544 -2.52 7.90 19.24
C ILE A 544 -2.11 6.45 18.98
N LEU A 545 -3.00 5.49 19.25
CA LEU A 545 -2.75 4.07 18.99
C LEU A 545 -2.86 3.70 17.50
N GLY A 546 -3.66 4.45 16.74
CA GLY A 546 -3.88 4.23 15.31
C GLY A 546 -2.69 4.62 14.45
N ILE A 547 -1.91 5.63 14.85
CA ILE A 547 -0.69 6.04 14.12
C ILE A 547 0.32 4.90 13.97
N PRO A 548 0.83 4.26 15.05
CA PRO A 548 1.81 3.18 14.92
C PRO A 548 1.22 1.96 14.19
N LEU A 549 -0.07 1.68 14.37
CA LEU A 549 -0.74 0.58 13.67
C LEU A 549 -0.85 0.86 12.14
N GLY A 550 -1.18 2.09 11.76
CA GLY A 550 -1.23 2.51 10.36
C GLY A 550 0.14 2.51 9.70
N PHE A 551 1.16 3.00 10.41
CA PHE A 551 2.55 2.96 9.94
C PHE A 551 3.04 1.52 9.74
N TYR A 552 2.65 0.60 10.64
CA TYR A 552 2.93 -0.82 10.50
C TYR A 552 2.26 -1.42 9.25
N PHE A 553 0.97 -1.14 9.02
CA PHE A 553 0.28 -1.62 7.81
C PHE A 553 0.87 -1.05 6.52
N MET A 554 1.21 0.23 6.51
CA MET A 554 1.88 0.87 5.38
C MET A 554 3.21 0.16 5.06
N THR A 555 4.05 -0.06 6.08
CA THR A 555 5.35 -0.72 5.90
C THR A 555 5.19 -2.14 5.38
N LEU A 556 4.20 -2.90 5.88
CA LEU A 556 3.89 -4.24 5.36
C LEU A 556 3.50 -4.21 3.87
N MET A 557 2.70 -3.23 3.45
CA MET A 557 2.28 -3.08 2.06
C MET A 557 3.45 -2.70 1.16
N MET A 558 4.31 -1.78 1.61
CA MET A 558 5.47 -1.33 0.82
C MET A 558 6.53 -2.42 0.68
N ASN A 559 6.74 -3.24 1.71
CA ASN A 559 7.63 -4.39 1.63
C ASN A 559 7.11 -5.50 0.70
N ALA A 560 5.81 -5.48 0.36
CA ALA A 560 5.21 -6.46 -0.55
C ALA A 560 5.30 -6.05 -2.03
N ALA A 561 5.75 -4.83 -2.35
CA ALA A 561 5.86 -4.29 -3.71
C ALA A 561 7.09 -4.80 -4.49
N GLY A 562 7.68 -5.93 -4.08
CA GLY A 562 8.76 -6.61 -4.79
C GLY A 562 10.17 -6.08 -4.54
N ASP A 563 11.15 -6.66 -5.24
CA ASP A 563 12.58 -6.38 -5.05
C ASP A 563 13.07 -5.15 -5.81
N SER A 564 12.26 -4.58 -6.70
CA SER A 564 12.72 -3.54 -7.62
C SER A 564 12.89 -2.12 -7.04
N LEU A 565 12.11 -1.72 -6.02
CA LEU A 565 12.17 -0.36 -5.45
C LEU A 565 12.60 -0.33 -3.98
N TYR A 566 13.57 0.51 -3.61
CA TYR A 566 13.97 0.68 -2.21
C TYR A 566 13.11 1.73 -1.51
N TYR A 567 12.08 1.25 -0.83
CA TYR A 567 11.14 2.11 -0.10
C TYR A 567 11.66 2.52 1.28
N ILE A 568 11.61 3.82 1.56
CA ILE A 568 11.69 4.35 2.92
C ILE A 568 10.27 4.77 3.35
N PRO A 569 9.65 4.05 4.30
CA PRO A 569 8.38 4.43 4.89
C PRO A 569 8.41 5.87 5.41
N ALA A 570 7.64 6.76 4.78
CA ALA A 570 7.56 8.16 5.16
C ALA A 570 6.15 8.53 5.63
N LEU A 571 6.09 9.38 6.65
CA LEU A 571 4.84 9.92 7.17
C LEU A 571 5.06 11.37 7.59
N THR A 572 4.51 12.30 6.82
CA THR A 572 4.68 13.72 7.09
C THR A 572 3.80 14.19 8.24
N TRP A 573 4.30 15.16 9.01
CA TRP A 573 3.49 15.82 10.04
C TRP A 573 2.21 16.45 9.48
N GLY A 574 2.26 16.94 8.24
CA GLY A 574 1.09 17.48 7.53
C GLY A 574 -0.04 16.48 7.41
N ASN A 575 0.26 15.24 6.99
CA ASN A 575 -0.75 14.20 6.84
C ASN A 575 -1.21 13.58 8.16
N ILE A 576 -0.36 13.58 9.19
CA ILE A 576 -0.79 13.26 10.56
C ILE A 576 -1.82 14.30 11.03
N LEU A 577 -1.55 15.59 10.81
CA LEU A 577 -2.47 16.67 11.15
C LEU A 577 -3.76 16.61 10.33
N LEU A 578 -3.68 16.28 9.05
CA LEU A 578 -4.86 16.07 8.20
C LEU A 578 -5.71 14.90 8.70
N SER A 579 -5.08 13.77 9.06
CA SER A 579 -5.74 12.62 9.65
C SER A 579 -6.41 12.98 10.97
N ALA A 580 -5.74 13.77 11.81
CA ALA A 580 -6.29 14.30 13.05
C ALA A 580 -7.51 15.18 12.75
N LEU A 581 -7.38 16.13 11.83
CA LEU A 581 -8.46 17.05 11.45
C LEU A 581 -9.68 16.26 10.98
N ILE A 582 -9.53 15.30 10.09
CA ILE A 582 -10.63 14.43 9.62
C ILE A 582 -11.27 13.70 10.80
N THR A 583 -10.46 13.01 11.61
CA THR A 583 -10.95 12.15 12.70
C THR A 583 -11.69 12.96 13.78
N PHE A 584 -11.10 14.07 14.24
CA PHE A 584 -11.71 14.92 15.27
C PHE A 584 -12.89 15.71 14.73
N SER A 585 -12.87 16.16 13.47
CA SER A 585 -14.02 16.83 12.85
C SER A 585 -15.22 15.88 12.75
N LEU A 586 -15.00 14.62 12.34
CA LEU A 586 -16.05 13.60 12.36
C LEU A 586 -16.56 13.34 13.78
N SER A 587 -15.67 13.24 14.77
CA SER A 587 -16.06 13.04 16.17
C SER A 587 -16.91 14.19 16.72
N ILE A 588 -16.60 15.43 16.34
CA ILE A 588 -17.38 16.62 16.73
C ILE A 588 -18.72 16.66 15.98
N GLY A 589 -18.71 16.42 14.66
CA GLY A 589 -19.90 16.42 13.82
C GLY A 589 -20.91 15.34 14.20
N VAL A 590 -20.44 14.16 14.61
CA VAL A 590 -21.32 13.13 15.17
C VAL A 590 -21.93 13.60 16.50
N ASN A 591 -21.17 14.29 17.34
CA ASN A 591 -21.68 14.81 18.61
C ASN A 591 -22.75 15.91 18.42
N THR A 592 -22.68 16.72 17.36
CA THR A 592 -23.73 17.70 17.07
C THR A 592 -25.05 17.03 16.71
N LEU A 593 -25.04 15.87 16.02
CA LEU A 593 -26.27 15.10 15.75
C LEU A 593 -26.96 14.59 17.03
N PHE A 594 -26.20 14.31 18.09
CA PHE A 594 -26.76 13.92 19.40
C PHE A 594 -27.24 15.11 20.22
N SER A 595 -26.73 16.29 19.93
CA SER A 595 -27.08 17.55 20.57
C SER A 595 -28.59 17.83 20.56
N ASP A 596 -29.26 17.45 19.47
CA ASP A 596 -30.69 17.64 19.27
C ASP A 596 -31.49 16.64 20.11
N LYS A 597 -31.06 15.37 20.16
CA LYS A 597 -31.68 14.36 21.04
C LYS A 597 -31.60 14.74 22.53
N ILE A 598 -30.50 15.37 22.95
CA ILE A 598 -30.38 15.87 24.32
C ILE A 598 -31.36 17.01 24.56
N ASN A 599 -31.63 17.87 23.59
CA ASN A 599 -32.60 18.97 23.75
C ASN A 599 -34.02 18.42 23.97
N ASP A 600 -34.43 17.51 23.10
CA ASP A 600 -35.80 17.00 23.02
C ASP A 600 -36.13 15.90 24.04
N LEU A 601 -35.20 15.61 24.94
CA LEU A 601 -35.35 14.58 25.97
C LEU A 601 -36.47 14.93 26.96
N ASP A 602 -37.51 14.08 27.00
CA ASP A 602 -38.58 14.11 28.00
C ASP A 602 -38.06 13.59 29.34
N MET A 603 -37.94 14.51 30.31
CA MET A 603 -37.43 14.19 31.64
C MET A 603 -38.38 13.31 32.46
N VAL A 604 -39.69 13.40 32.22
CA VAL A 604 -40.71 12.65 32.96
C VAL A 604 -40.70 11.21 32.49
N GLU A 605 -40.63 10.97 31.19
CA GLU A 605 -40.58 9.62 30.62
C GLU A 605 -39.28 8.90 30.99
N ALA A 606 -38.13 9.59 30.91
CA ALA A 606 -36.83 9.02 31.27
C ALA A 606 -36.72 8.59 32.75
N LEU A 607 -37.56 9.15 33.64
CA LEU A 607 -37.56 8.85 35.08
C LEU A 607 -38.67 7.88 35.51
N LYS A 608 -39.68 7.61 34.67
CA LYS A 608 -40.85 6.78 34.99
C LYS A 608 -40.57 5.27 35.10
N ASP A 609 -39.48 4.78 34.53
CA ASP A 609 -39.10 3.35 34.51
C ASP A 609 -38.75 2.72 35.90
N VAL A 610 -39.09 3.38 37.01
CA VAL A 610 -38.69 3.00 38.38
C VAL A 610 -39.86 2.63 39.29
N ASP A 611 -41.11 2.93 38.90
CA ASP A 611 -42.29 2.58 39.70
C ASP A 611 -42.92 1.24 39.30
#